data_AF-A0AAV5XP77-F1
#
_entry.id   AF-A0AAV5XP77-F1
#
_cell.length_a   1.000
_cell.length_b   1.000
_cell.length_c   1.000
_cell.angle_alpha   90.00
_cell.angle_beta   90.00
_cell.angle_gamma   90.00
#
_symmetry.space_group_name_H-M   'P 1'
#
loop_
_entity.id
_entity.type
_entity.pdbx_description
1 polymer ?
#
loop_
_entity_poly.entity_id
_entity_poly.type
_entity_poly.pdbx_seq_one_letter_code
_entity_poly.pdbx_strand_id
1 'polypeptide(L)'
;MLIVDAQVHIWGSGTPSGQHRQTSVFSKDDLLKEMDAAGVDAALIHPPGWDPNSGELALEAAHEHPTRLAILGRFPLDRPES
;
A
#
# COMPACT_ATOMS: atom_id res chain seq x y z
N MET A 1 10.85 4.33 -19.80
CA MET A 1 10.42 2.93 -19.65
C MET A 1 9.57 2.89 -18.40
N LEU A 2 8.38 2.27 -18.44
CA LEU A 2 7.52 2.18 -17.26
C LEU A 2 8.10 1.16 -16.25
N ILE A 3 8.34 1.59 -15.01
CA ILE A 3 8.80 0.76 -13.91
C ILE A 3 7.70 0.68 -12.85
N VAL A 4 7.20 -0.54 -12.61
CA VAL A 4 6.14 -0.79 -11.63
C VAL A 4 6.66 -1.70 -10.53
N ASP A 5 6.55 -1.25 -9.28
CA ASP A 5 6.74 -2.13 -8.13
C ASP A 5 5.45 -2.94 -7.89
N ALA A 6 5.52 -4.24 -8.11
CA ALA A 6 4.36 -5.11 -8.03
C ALA A 6 3.88 -5.39 -6.60
N GLN A 7 4.64 -4.98 -5.57
CA GLN A 7 4.22 -5.19 -4.19
C GLN A 7 4.89 -4.22 -3.21
N VAL A 8 4.09 -3.32 -2.64
CA VAL A 8 4.48 -2.46 -1.52
C VAL A 8 3.48 -2.55 -0.38
N HIS A 9 3.90 -2.12 0.81
CA HIS A 9 3.05 -1.98 1.99
C HIS A 9 3.05 -0.53 2.46
N ILE A 10 1.91 -0.04 2.93
CA ILE A 10 1.76 1.19 3.73
C ILE A 10 0.91 0.87 4.96
N TRP A 11 1.15 1.56 6.06
CA TRP A 11 0.46 1.36 7.34
C TRP A 11 0.50 2.62 8.20
N GLY A 12 -0.58 2.84 8.95
CA GLY A 12 -0.72 3.92 9.93
C GLY A 12 -0.59 3.45 11.38
N SER A 13 -0.58 2.14 11.62
CA SER A 13 -0.52 1.58 12.98
C SER A 13 0.05 0.16 13.04
N GLY A 14 0.11 -0.40 14.26
CA GLY A 14 0.47 -1.78 14.51
C GLY A 14 1.98 -2.02 14.63
N THR A 15 2.35 -3.30 14.74
CA THR A 15 3.75 -3.74 14.82
C THR A 15 4.09 -4.56 13.58
N PRO A 16 4.99 -4.06 12.71
CA PRO A 16 5.42 -4.81 11.53
C PRO A 16 6.06 -6.14 11.90
N SER A 17 5.86 -7.16 11.06
CA SER A 17 6.60 -8.41 11.19
C SER A 17 8.08 -8.23 10.82
N GLY A 18 8.97 -9.11 11.31
CA GLY A 18 10.41 -8.86 11.31
C GLY A 18 11.07 -8.64 9.93
N GLN A 19 10.45 -9.14 8.86
CA GLN A 19 10.90 -8.95 7.47
C GLN A 19 10.50 -7.60 6.87
N HIS A 20 9.66 -6.83 7.55
CA HIS A 20 9.21 -5.50 7.12
C HIS A 20 10.01 -4.41 7.82
N ARG A 21 9.90 -3.19 7.29
CA ARG A 21 10.52 -2.01 7.91
C ARG A 21 9.99 -1.83 9.33
N GLN A 22 10.91 -1.68 10.28
CA GLN A 22 10.59 -1.55 11.69
C GLN A 22 10.29 -0.08 12.05
N THR A 23 9.22 0.47 11.46
CA THR A 23 8.68 1.80 11.75
C THR A 23 7.21 1.69 12.17
N SER A 24 6.76 2.59 13.05
CA SER A 24 5.37 2.62 13.53
C SER A 24 4.37 3.04 12.46
N VAL A 25 4.83 3.83 11.49
CA VAL A 25 4.02 4.35 10.37
C VAL A 25 4.89 4.38 9.12
N PHE A 26 4.29 4.02 7.99
CA PHE A 26 4.82 4.28 6.66
C PHE A 26 3.66 4.68 5.75
N SER A 27 3.60 5.97 5.42
CA SER A 27 2.46 6.59 4.75
C SER A 27 2.55 6.50 3.22
N LYS A 28 1.45 6.83 2.55
CA LYS A 28 1.41 7.05 1.11
C LYS A 28 2.43 8.10 0.65
N ASP A 29 2.59 9.18 1.41
CA ASP A 29 3.52 10.26 1.04
C ASP A 29 4.98 9.80 1.17
N ASP A 30 5.29 8.98 2.17
CA ASP A 30 6.61 8.34 2.30
C ASP A 30 6.88 7.41 1.12
N LEU A 31 5.90 6.58 0.75
CA LEU A 31 5.98 5.70 -0.41
C LEU A 31 6.23 6.48 -1.70
N LEU A 32 5.44 7.51 -1.99
CA LEU A 32 5.59 8.33 -3.20
C LEU A 32 6.96 9.00 -3.27
N LYS A 33 7.44 9.54 -2.14
CA LYS A 33 8.77 10.14 -2.05
C LYS A 33 9.88 9.13 -2.36
N GLU A 34 9.77 7.90 -1.85
CA GLU A 34 10.74 6.84 -2.12
C GLU A 34 10.66 6.33 -3.57
N MET A 35 9.44 6.20 -4.12
CA MET A 35 9.23 5.87 -5.53
C MET A 35 9.89 6.90 -6.45
N ASP A 36 9.69 8.19 -6.19
CA ASP A 36 10.29 9.27 -6.98
C ASP A 36 11.82 9.25 -6.90
N ALA A 37 12.38 8.98 -5.71
CA ALA A 37 13.83 8.86 -5.52
C ALA A 37 14.42 7.62 -6.22
N ALA A 38 13.66 6.52 -6.31
CA ALA A 38 14.08 5.27 -6.94
C ALA A 38 13.80 5.23 -8.46
N GLY A 39 13.05 6.20 -9.00
CA GLY A 39 12.59 6.17 -10.40
C GLY A 39 11.52 5.13 -10.67
N VAL A 40 10.68 4.82 -9.67
CA VAL A 40 9.51 3.92 -9.81
C VAL A 40 8.28 4.73 -10.21
N ASP A 41 7.69 4.39 -11.34
CA ASP A 41 6.57 5.13 -11.91
C ASP A 41 5.24 4.77 -11.24
N ALA A 42 5.03 3.51 -10.84
CA ALA A 42 3.80 3.09 -10.17
C ALA A 42 4.02 1.92 -9.20
N ALA A 43 3.09 1.69 -8.28
CA ALA A 43 3.16 0.60 -7.32
C ALA A 43 1.79 -0.02 -7.01
N LEU A 44 1.79 -1.32 -6.71
CA LEU A 44 0.63 -2.05 -6.20
C LEU A 44 0.73 -2.22 -4.68
N ILE A 45 -0.19 -1.61 -3.94
CA ILE A 45 -0.28 -1.69 -2.50
C ILE A 45 -0.97 -2.99 -2.10
N HIS A 46 -0.27 -3.80 -1.32
CA HIS A 46 -0.83 -4.96 -0.64
C HIS A 46 -1.09 -4.58 0.83
N PRO A 47 -2.35 -4.50 1.30
CA PRO A 47 -2.63 -4.12 2.69
C PRO A 47 -2.01 -5.13 3.69
N PRO A 48 -1.12 -4.69 4.61
CA PRO A 48 -0.53 -5.60 5.59
C PRO A 48 -1.52 -6.05 6.68
N GLY A 49 -1.38 -7.30 7.13
CA GLY A 49 -2.29 -7.88 8.12
C GLY A 49 -2.14 -7.35 9.56
N TRP A 50 -1.08 -6.59 9.89
CA TRP A 50 -0.86 -6.07 11.25
C TRP A 50 -1.58 -4.76 11.53
N ASP A 51 -1.95 -4.01 10.49
CA ASP A 51 -2.71 -2.77 10.62
C ASP A 51 -4.17 -3.04 10.20
N PRO A 52 -5.14 -2.99 11.13
CA PRO A 52 -6.54 -3.27 10.82
C PRO A 52 -7.14 -2.27 9.82
N ASN A 53 -6.59 -1.07 9.70
CA ASN A 53 -7.10 -0.01 8.83
C ASN A 53 -6.31 0.11 7.51
N SER A 54 -5.35 -0.79 7.27
CA SER A 54 -4.51 -0.74 6.07
C SER A 54 -5.28 -0.82 4.75
N GLY A 55 -6.43 -1.49 4.74
CA GLY A 55 -7.29 -1.59 3.55
C GLY A 55 -7.86 -0.24 3.13
N GLU A 56 -8.48 0.50 4.06
CA GLU A 56 -9.01 1.84 3.81
C GLU A 56 -7.89 2.81 3.43
N LEU A 57 -6.77 2.79 4.15
CA LEU A 57 -5.62 3.64 3.87
C LEU A 57 -5.06 3.40 2.45
N ALA A 58 -4.96 2.14 2.03
CA ALA A 58 -4.53 1.78 0.69
C ALA A 58 -5.55 2.17 -0.40
N LEU A 59 -6.85 2.08 -0.10
CA LEU A 59 -7.92 2.47 -1.02
C LEU A 59 -7.92 3.99 -1.23
N GLU A 60 -7.80 4.77 -0.16
CA GLU A 60 -7.65 6.23 -0.22
C GLU A 60 -6.43 6.63 -1.04
N ALA A 61 -5.28 5.98 -0.80
CA ALA A 61 -4.06 6.22 -1.57
C ALA A 61 -4.22 5.96 -3.08
N ALA A 62 -4.89 4.86 -3.45
CA ALA A 62 -5.18 4.55 -4.85
C ALA A 62 -6.18 5.54 -5.47
N HIS A 63 -7.16 6.02 -4.71
CA HIS A 63 -8.10 7.05 -5.17
C HIS A 63 -7.44 8.41 -5.41
N GLU A 64 -6.53 8.82 -4.53
CA GLU A 64 -5.83 10.10 -4.64
C GLU A 64 -4.76 10.09 -5.75
N HIS A 65 -4.16 8.94 -6.04
CA HIS A 65 -3.10 8.80 -7.04
C HIS A 65 -3.37 7.66 -8.04
N PRO A 66 -4.47 7.70 -8.82
CA PRO A 66 -4.95 6.56 -9.62
C PRO A 66 -4.03 6.17 -10.79
N THR A 67 -3.07 7.01 -11.14
CA THR A 67 -2.05 6.72 -12.17
C THR A 67 -0.74 6.21 -11.60
N ARG A 68 -0.54 6.31 -10.28
CA ARG A 68 0.70 5.92 -9.58
C ARG A 68 0.48 4.74 -8.65
N LEU A 69 -0.70 4.63 -8.04
CA LEU A 69 -0.99 3.66 -6.99
C LEU A 69 -2.25 2.87 -7.30
N ALA A 70 -2.17 1.55 -7.13
CA ALA A 70 -3.32 0.65 -7.15
C ALA A 70 -3.30 -0.20 -5.88
N ILE A 71 -4.42 -0.84 -5.54
CA ILE A 71 -4.53 -1.72 -4.37
C ILE A 71 -4.85 -3.16 -4.80
N LEU A 72 -4.19 -4.14 -4.16
CA LEU A 72 -4.67 -5.52 -4.18
C LEU A 72 -5.88 -5.63 -3.25
N GLY A 73 -7.06 -5.72 -3.86
CA GLY A 73 -8.33 -5.77 -3.13
C GLY A 73 -8.37 -6.88 -2.10
N ARG A 74 -8.83 -6.53 -0.89
CA ARG A 74 -9.04 -7.46 0.23
C ARG A 74 -10.48 -7.37 0.68
N PHE A 75 -11.28 -8.36 0.30
CA PHE A 75 -12.71 -8.45 0.63
C PHE A 75 -13.08 -9.91 0.94
N PRO A 76 -14.19 -10.15 1.67
CA PRO A 76 -14.66 -11.50 1.93
C PRO A 76 -15.03 -12.21 0.62
N LEU A 77 -14.45 -13.39 0.38
CA LEU A 77 -14.72 -14.17 -0.82
C LEU A 77 -16.05 -14.95 -0.75
N ASP A 78 -16.63 -15.04 0.44
CA ASP A 78 -17.86 -15.76 0.76
C ASP A 78 -19.11 -14.85 0.80
N ARG A 79 -18.94 -13.55 0.54
CA ARG A 79 -20.02 -12.55 0.53
C ARG A 79 -20.15 -11.94 -0.86
N PRO A 80 -21.09 -12.44 -1.69
CA PRO A 80 -21.26 -11.99 -3.08
C PRO A 80 -21.57 -10.50 -3.23
N GLU A 81 -22.08 -9.85 -2.18
CA GLU A 81 -22.43 -8.43 -2.13
C GLU A 81 -21.25 -7.48 -1.83
N SER A 82 -20.04 -8.03 -1.61
CA SER A 82 -18.83 -7.26 -1.29
C SER A 82 -18.32 -6.41 -2.45
#